data_AF-A0A7C5VE82-F1
#
_entry.id   AF-A0A7C5VE82-F1
#
_cell.length_a   1.000
_cell.length_b   1.000
_cell.length_c   1.000
_cell.angle_alpha   90.00
_cell.angle_beta   90.00
_cell.angle_gamma   90.00
#
_symmetry.space_group_name_H-M   'P 1'
#
loop_
_entity.id
_entity.type
_entity.pdbx_description
1 polymer ?
#
loop_
_entity_poly.entity_id
_entity_poly.type
_entity_poly.pdbx_seq_one_letter_code
_entity_poly.pdbx_strand_id
1 'polypeptide(L)'
;RMSLIAYIFIVYGTAAGLLIGLARLSGASFLVTESGVPYAPVAFLWLILLAVLPQLLGHSSYNYALRFLPATYVGVVSLAEPVGTSILAFLLLREAPPPLTMLGAAIILIGIAIASRPDRAR
;
A
#
# COMPACT_ATOMS: atom_id res chain seq x y z
N ARG A 1 21.82 -12.33 -4.01
CA ARG A 1 20.61 -11.99 -3.22
C ARG A 1 20.94 -10.76 -2.37
N MET A 2 20.34 -9.60 -2.61
CA MET A 2 20.57 -8.41 -1.77
C MET A 2 19.87 -8.55 -0.42
N SER A 3 20.44 -7.94 0.63
CA SER A 3 19.74 -7.83 1.92
C SER A 3 18.47 -7.00 1.74
N LEU A 4 17.44 -7.28 2.56
CA LEU A 4 16.17 -6.54 2.49
C LEU A 4 16.39 -5.03 2.70
N ILE A 5 17.29 -4.68 3.63
CA ILE A 5 17.66 -3.30 3.94
C ILE A 5 18.32 -2.63 2.73
N ALA A 6 19.28 -3.30 2.07
CA ALA A 6 19.93 -2.73 0.89
C ALA A 6 18.94 -2.54 -0.28
N TYR A 7 18.02 -3.49 -0.46
CA TYR A 7 16.97 -3.40 -1.46
C TYR A 7 16.04 -2.21 -1.18
N ILE A 8 15.49 -2.10 0.04
CA ILE A 8 14.60 -1.02 0.46
C ILE A 8 15.29 0.35 0.27
N PHE A 9 16.53 0.47 0.74
CA PHE A 9 17.28 1.73 0.64
C PHE A 9 17.48 2.18 -0.81
N ILE A 10 17.90 1.28 -1.69
CA ILE A 10 18.15 1.62 -3.09
C ILE A 10 16.84 1.93 -3.83
N VAL A 11 15.81 1.10 -3.68
CA VAL A 11 14.55 1.28 -4.42
C VAL A 11 13.81 2.53 -3.93
N TYR A 12 13.67 2.71 -2.61
CA TYR A 12 12.96 3.87 -2.09
C TYR A 12 13.78 5.15 -2.19
N GLY A 13 15.10 5.07 -2.05
CA GLY A 13 16.00 6.21 -2.26
C GLY A 13 15.99 6.70 -3.70
N THR A 14 16.03 5.80 -4.69
CA THR A 14 15.97 6.18 -6.11
C THR A 14 14.61 6.78 -6.48
N ALA A 15 13.51 6.19 -6.02
CA ALA A 15 12.17 6.74 -6.22
C ALA A 15 12.01 8.14 -5.58
N ALA A 16 12.48 8.31 -4.33
CA ALA A 16 12.43 9.60 -3.65
C ALA A 16 13.26 10.67 -4.37
N GLY A 17 14.49 10.33 -4.78
CA GLY A 17 15.35 11.24 -5.53
C GLY A 17 14.73 11.67 -6.86
N LEU A 18 14.16 10.73 -7.62
CA LEU A 18 13.48 11.02 -8.88
C LEU A 18 12.25 11.92 -8.67
N LEU A 19 11.40 11.60 -7.70
CA LEU A 19 10.19 12.38 -7.43
C LEU A 19 10.51 13.79 -6.93
N ILE A 20 11.51 13.94 -6.06
CA ILE A 20 11.98 15.26 -5.61
C ILE A 20 12.54 16.04 -6.80
N GLY A 21 13.35 15.41 -7.65
CA GLY A 21 13.90 16.03 -8.85
C GLY A 21 12.81 16.53 -9.80
N LEU A 22 11.85 15.66 -10.12
CA LEU A 22 10.72 16.01 -10.99
C LEU A 22 9.84 17.11 -10.39
N ALA A 23 9.53 17.06 -9.10
CA ALA A 23 8.76 18.10 -8.42
C ALA A 23 9.47 19.46 -8.45
N ARG A 24 10.81 19.48 -8.32
CA ARG A 24 11.59 20.71 -8.45
C ARG A 24 11.59 21.24 -9.88
N LEU A 25 11.72 20.35 -10.87
CA LEU A 25 11.69 20.73 -12.29
C LEU A 25 10.32 21.24 -12.74
N SER A 26 9.23 20.74 -12.14
CA SER A 26 7.87 21.23 -12.41
C SER A 26 7.54 22.56 -11.71
N GLY A 27 8.46 23.10 -10.89
CA GLY A 27 8.21 24.30 -10.09
C GLY A 27 7.31 24.08 -8.88
N ALA A 28 7.04 22.83 -8.51
CA ALA A 28 6.16 22.52 -7.39
C ALA A 28 6.82 22.91 -6.04
N SER A 29 6.01 23.48 -5.15
CA SER A 29 6.42 23.79 -3.78
C SER A 29 6.04 22.66 -2.83
N PHE A 30 6.96 22.31 -1.93
CA PHE A 30 6.74 21.29 -0.89
C PHE A 30 6.01 21.85 0.34
N LEU A 31 5.97 23.17 0.49
CA LEU A 31 5.43 23.85 1.67
C LEU A 31 4.12 24.57 1.38
N VAL A 32 3.84 24.82 0.11
CA VAL A 32 2.77 25.71 -0.34
C VAL A 32 2.03 25.04 -1.50
N THR A 33 0.71 25.18 -1.55
CA THR A 33 -0.13 24.75 -2.67
C THR A 33 0.16 25.58 -3.92
N GLU A 34 -0.33 25.11 -5.07
CA GLU A 34 -0.29 25.84 -6.35
C GLU A 34 -0.93 27.25 -6.26
N SER A 35 -1.86 27.45 -5.33
CA SER A 35 -2.51 28.74 -5.07
C SER A 35 -1.75 29.66 -4.11
N GLY A 36 -0.56 29.27 -3.64
CA GLY A 36 0.24 30.08 -2.72
C GLY A 36 -0.14 29.92 -1.24
N VAL A 37 -0.99 28.96 -0.87
CA VAL A 37 -1.44 28.74 0.51
C VAL A 37 -0.58 27.65 1.19
N PRO A 38 -0.04 27.88 2.40
CA PRO A 38 0.73 26.86 3.11
C PRO A 38 -0.06 25.57 3.39
N TYR A 39 0.59 24.41 3.27
CA TYR A 39 -0.04 23.14 3.66
C TYR A 39 -0.31 23.10 5.17
N ALA A 40 -1.46 22.54 5.55
CA ALA A 40 -1.78 22.33 6.96
C ALA A 40 -0.74 21.38 7.61
N PRO A 41 -0.27 21.65 8.85
CA PRO A 41 0.72 20.80 9.52
C PRO A 41 0.31 19.31 9.60
N VAL A 42 -0.99 19.05 9.72
CA VAL A 42 -1.55 17.69 9.73
C VAL A 42 -1.30 16.92 8.43
N ALA A 43 -1.16 17.60 7.28
CA ALA A 43 -0.85 16.94 6.01
C ALA A 43 0.52 16.25 6.05
N PHE A 44 1.52 16.87 6.69
CA PHE A 44 2.84 16.27 6.87
C PHE A 44 2.79 15.05 7.80
N LEU A 45 1.93 15.08 8.83
CA LEU A 45 1.69 13.91 9.66
C LEU A 45 1.12 12.75 8.82
N TRP A 46 0.13 13.00 7.97
CA TRP A 46 -0.41 11.98 7.07
C TRP A 46 0.63 11.45 6.09
N LEU A 47 1.51 12.31 5.54
CA LEU A 47 2.61 11.87 4.68
C LEU A 47 3.60 10.96 5.42
N ILE A 48 3.92 11.27 6.68
CA ILE A 48 4.77 10.41 7.50
C ILE A 48 4.07 9.06 7.75
N LEU A 49 2.78 9.07 8.10
CA LEU A 49 2.02 7.84 8.31
C LEU A 49 1.94 6.99 7.04
N LEU A 50 1.76 7.60 5.86
CA LEU A 50 1.82 6.92 4.56
C LEU A 50 3.21 6.32 4.28
N ALA A 51 4.29 7.07 4.58
CA ALA A 51 5.64 6.59 4.40
C ALA A 51 5.99 5.42 5.33
N VAL A 52 5.49 5.43 6.56
CA VAL A 52 5.81 4.39 7.54
C VAL A 52 4.90 3.16 7.39
N LEU A 53 3.59 3.34 7.30
CA LEU A 53 2.63 2.24 7.36
C LEU A 53 2.52 1.48 6.02
N PRO A 54 1.83 1.98 4.97
CA PRO A 54 1.71 1.22 3.73
C PRO A 54 3.05 1.08 3.00
N GLN A 55 3.88 2.13 3.00
CA GLN A 55 5.12 2.13 2.24
C GLN A 55 6.21 1.27 2.89
N LEU A 56 6.69 1.63 4.07
CA LEU A 56 7.76 0.85 4.71
C LEU A 56 7.24 -0.50 5.23
N LEU A 57 6.18 -0.53 6.05
CA LEU A 57 5.71 -1.80 6.61
C LEU A 57 5.00 -2.66 5.56
N GLY A 58 4.02 -2.14 4.84
CA GLY A 58 3.23 -2.90 3.86
C GLY A 58 4.08 -3.53 2.76
N HIS A 59 4.76 -2.72 1.95
CA HIS A 59 5.58 -3.24 0.85
C HIS A 59 6.75 -4.11 1.32
N SER A 60 7.38 -3.81 2.47
CA SER A 60 8.46 -4.66 2.98
C SER A 60 7.94 -6.02 3.43
N SER A 61 6.75 -6.06 4.05
CA SER A 61 6.08 -7.32 4.45
C SER A 61 5.73 -8.16 3.23
N TYR A 62 5.19 -7.54 2.18
CA TYR A 62 4.90 -8.19 0.90
C TYR A 62 6.17 -8.80 0.28
N ASN A 63 7.25 -8.01 0.18
CA ASN A 63 8.53 -8.47 -0.35
C ASN A 63 9.20 -9.54 0.52
N TYR A 64 9.00 -9.48 1.83
CA TYR A 64 9.45 -10.52 2.75
C TYR A 64 8.67 -11.82 2.54
N ALA A 65 7.34 -11.76 2.40
CA ALA A 65 6.49 -12.92 2.16
C ALA A 65 6.87 -13.68 0.87
N LEU A 66 7.23 -12.96 -0.20
CA LEU A 66 7.72 -13.54 -1.46
C LEU A 66 8.99 -14.40 -1.32
N ARG A 67 9.73 -14.28 -0.21
CA ARG A 67 10.89 -15.15 0.06
C ARG A 67 10.49 -16.55 0.52
N PHE A 68 9.27 -16.73 1.03
CA PHE A 68 8.80 -17.96 1.65
C PHE A 68 7.58 -18.56 0.95
N LEU A 69 6.81 -17.73 0.24
CA LEU A 69 5.54 -18.11 -0.36
C LEU A 69 5.57 -17.90 -1.89
N PRO A 70 4.81 -18.69 -2.66
CA PRO A 70 4.68 -18.49 -4.10
C PRO A 70 4.14 -17.10 -4.43
N ALA A 71 4.69 -16.46 -5.47
CA ALA A 71 4.26 -15.12 -5.90
C ALA A 71 2.77 -15.06 -6.26
N THR A 72 2.23 -16.14 -6.84
CA THR A 72 0.80 -16.26 -7.14
C THR A 72 -0.06 -16.22 -5.88
N TYR A 73 0.37 -16.90 -4.81
CA TYR A 73 -0.35 -16.89 -3.53
C TYR A 73 -0.30 -15.51 -2.87
N VAL A 74 0.89 -14.92 -2.78
CA VAL A 74 1.06 -13.58 -2.18
C VAL A 74 0.26 -12.52 -2.94
N GLY A 75 0.22 -12.62 -4.28
CA GLY A 75 -0.60 -11.75 -5.13
C GLY A 75 -2.10 -11.90 -4.86
N VAL A 76 -2.61 -13.14 -4.76
CA VAL A 76 -4.03 -13.39 -4.44
C VAL A 76 -4.41 -12.83 -3.07
N VAL A 77 -3.58 -13.05 -2.05
CA VAL A 77 -3.84 -12.54 -0.69
C VAL A 77 -3.83 -11.02 -0.64
N SER A 78 -3.05 -10.36 -1.50
CA SER A 78 -3.00 -8.88 -1.55
C SER A 78 -4.30 -8.25 -2.04
N LEU A 79 -5.18 -9.02 -2.71
CA LEU A 79 -6.54 -8.58 -3.01
C LEU A 79 -7.38 -8.36 -1.74
N ALA A 80 -6.93 -8.79 -0.55
CA ALA A 80 -7.58 -8.46 0.72
C ALA A 80 -7.50 -6.96 1.06
N GLU A 81 -6.54 -6.21 0.51
CA GLU A 81 -6.38 -4.77 0.77
C GLU A 81 -7.67 -3.97 0.55
N PRO A 82 -8.36 -4.01 -0.61
CA PRO A 82 -9.61 -3.30 -0.81
C PRO A 82 -10.73 -3.72 0.15
N VAL A 83 -10.73 -4.97 0.62
CA VAL A 83 -11.68 -5.45 1.65
C VAL A 83 -11.38 -4.78 2.98
N GLY A 84 -10.12 -4.81 3.42
CA GLY A 84 -9.66 -4.13 4.61
C GLY A 84 -9.91 -2.61 4.56
N THR A 85 -9.63 -1.99 3.42
CA THR A 85 -9.89 -0.56 3.18
C THR A 85 -11.37 -0.23 3.28
N SER A 86 -12.26 -1.07 2.71
CA SER A 86 -13.72 -0.87 2.82
C SER A 86 -14.20 -0.95 4.28
N ILE A 87 -13.63 -1.87 5.06
CA ILE A 87 -13.93 -1.99 6.50
C ILE A 87 -13.43 -0.75 7.25
N LEU A 88 -12.20 -0.32 6.99
CA LEU A 88 -11.64 0.88 7.62
C LEU A 88 -12.41 2.15 7.26
N ALA A 89 -12.83 2.30 6.00
CA ALA A 89 -13.66 3.42 5.56
C ALA A 89 -15.00 3.45 6.31
N PHE A 90 -15.65 2.29 6.46
CA PHE A 90 -16.87 2.19 7.26
C PHE A 90 -16.66 2.57 8.73
N LEU A 91 -15.56 2.12 9.35
CA LEU A 91 -15.29 2.37 10.78
C LEU A 91 -14.85 3.80 11.06
N LEU A 92 -13.97 4.37 10.22
CA LEU A 92 -13.32 5.66 10.45
C LEU A 92 -14.06 6.82 9.79
N LEU A 93 -14.59 6.62 8.58
CA LEU A 93 -15.24 7.65 7.78
C LEU A 93 -16.77 7.54 7.82
N ARG A 94 -17.31 6.44 8.37
CA ARG A 94 -18.74 6.12 8.38
C ARG A 94 -19.35 6.00 6.98
N GLU A 95 -18.52 5.59 6.03
CA GLU A 95 -18.92 5.34 4.64
C GLU A 95 -19.25 3.86 4.45
N ALA A 96 -20.53 3.54 4.26
CA ALA A 96 -20.96 2.17 4.03
C ALA A 96 -20.56 1.70 2.62
N PRO A 97 -19.94 0.50 2.48
CA PRO A 97 -19.59 -0.02 1.17
C PRO A 97 -20.87 -0.32 0.36
N PRO A 98 -20.93 0.10 -0.92
CA PRO A 98 -22.04 -0.24 -1.80
C PRO A 98 -22.26 -1.76 -1.92
N PRO A 99 -23.48 -2.23 -2.25
CA PRO A 99 -23.76 -3.66 -2.39
C PRO A 99 -22.83 -4.38 -3.37
N LEU A 100 -22.45 -3.73 -4.48
CA LEU A 100 -21.51 -4.31 -5.44
C LEU A 100 -20.10 -4.48 -4.85
N THR A 101 -19.66 -3.54 -4.02
CA THR A 101 -18.40 -3.64 -3.27
C THR A 101 -18.44 -4.81 -2.29
N MET A 102 -19.57 -5.03 -1.61
CA MET A 102 -19.75 -6.17 -0.72
C MET A 102 -19.70 -7.50 -1.48
N LEU A 103 -20.30 -7.58 -2.67
CA LEU A 103 -20.21 -8.76 -3.52
C LEU A 103 -18.77 -9.02 -3.98
N GLY A 104 -18.06 -7.97 -4.42
CA GLY A 104 -16.65 -8.07 -4.77
C GLY A 104 -15.78 -8.53 -3.60
N ALA A 105 -16.03 -8.01 -2.40
CA ALA A 105 -15.34 -8.42 -1.18
C ALA A 105 -15.58 -9.91 -0.86
N ALA A 106 -16.82 -10.40 -1.01
CA ALA A 106 -17.13 -11.82 -0.83
C ALA A 106 -16.37 -12.70 -1.83
N ILE A 107 -16.33 -12.31 -3.11
CA ILE A 107 -15.58 -13.02 -4.16
C ILE A 107 -14.09 -13.09 -3.82
N ILE A 108 -13.50 -11.96 -3.40
CA ILE A 108 -12.09 -11.87 -2.99
C ILE A 108 -11.82 -12.83 -1.82
N LEU A 109 -12.63 -12.77 -0.76
CA LEU A 109 -12.43 -13.59 0.43
C LEU A 109 -12.57 -15.09 0.12
N ILE A 110 -13.50 -15.46 -0.76
CA ILE A 110 -13.64 -16.85 -1.25
C ILE A 110 -12.39 -17.26 -2.04
N GLY A 111 -11.91 -16.42 -2.96
CA GLY A 111 -10.71 -16.68 -3.74
C GLY A 111 -9.48 -16.91 -2.86
N ILE A 112 -9.30 -16.07 -1.85
CA ILE A 112 -8.23 -16.22 -0.84
C ILE A 112 -8.43 -17.54 -0.07
N ALA A 113 -9.63 -17.83 0.41
CA ALA A 113 -9.90 -19.06 1.16
C ALA A 113 -9.64 -20.33 0.33
N ILE A 114 -9.83 -20.29 -0.99
CA ILE A 114 -9.49 -21.38 -1.90
C ILE A 114 -7.97 -21.47 -2.07
N ALA A 115 -7.30 -20.35 -2.33
CA ALA A 115 -5.85 -20.29 -2.55
C ALA A 115 -5.04 -20.65 -1.30
N SER A 116 -5.58 -20.42 -0.10
CA SER A 116 -4.94 -20.77 1.19
C SER A 116 -5.12 -22.23 1.59
N ARG A 117 -5.85 -23.05 0.82
CA ARG A 117 -6.01 -24.47 1.15
C ARG A 117 -4.67 -25.19 0.98
N PRO A 118 -4.26 -26.02 1.97
CA PRO A 118 -3.08 -26.85 1.81
C PRO A 118 -3.27 -27.79 0.64
N ASP A 119 -2.29 -27.84 -0.24
CA ASP A 119 -2.27 -28.73 -1.39
C ASP A 119 -2.23 -30.17 -0.85
N ARG A 120 -3.34 -30.90 -0.97
CA ARG A 120 -3.50 -32.26 -0.40
C ARG A 120 -2.66 -33.32 -1.10
N ALA A 121 -1.82 -32.94 -2.06
CA ALA A 121 -1.03 -33.82 -2.92
C ALA A 121 0.48 -33.82 -2.61
N ARG A 122 0.90 -33.48 -1.38
CA ARG A 122 2.28 -33.70 -0.90
C ARG A 122 2.31 -34.50 0.39
#